data_AF-A0A512UHF4-F1
#
_entry.id   AF-A0A512UHF4-F1
#
_cell.length_a   1.000
_cell.length_b   1.000
_cell.length_c   1.000
_cell.angle_alpha   90.00
_cell.angle_beta   90.00
_cell.angle_gamma   90.00
#
_symmetry.space_group_name_H-M   'P 1'
#
loop_
_entity.id
_entity.type
_entity.pdbx_description
1 polymer ?
#
loop_
_entity_poly.entity_id
_entity_poly.type
_entity_poly.pdbx_seq_one_letter_code
_entity_poly.pdbx_strand_id
1 'polypeptide(L)'
;MQATRVASTAHEKALDAIEAMEVSFGGPTKTGVSICATKDSRDRICRINKMKLSELHITIVETGNNDVHELAQLYENTKLVRVGAHSLKKFSVTYQADNEDSSENSTRFMILVNLLNQLNWDMCEKTELNLHINHVEDDPRLELLEELPIHVAISGTTGHADFAAGEDVSKLPMLAKSYSYLDGYL
;
A
#
# COMPACT_ATOMS: atom_id res chain seq x y z
N MET A 1 2.90 1.08 -39.03
CA MET A 1 3.68 1.37 -37.81
C MET A 1 3.35 0.29 -36.80
N GLN A 2 4.29 -0.63 -36.55
CA GLN A 2 4.12 -1.74 -35.61
C GLN A 2 4.25 -1.22 -34.18
N ALA A 3 3.23 -1.45 -33.36
CA ALA A 3 3.29 -1.22 -31.93
C ALA A 3 4.21 -2.29 -31.32
N THR A 4 5.34 -1.85 -30.78
CA THR A 4 6.25 -2.66 -29.97
C THR A 4 5.49 -3.11 -28.72
N ARG A 5 4.98 -4.34 -28.72
CA ARG A 5 4.46 -4.99 -27.51
C ARG A 5 5.64 -5.17 -26.56
N VAL A 6 5.69 -4.35 -25.51
CA VAL A 6 6.53 -4.59 -24.35
C VAL A 6 6.07 -5.94 -23.79
N ALA A 7 6.97 -6.93 -23.81
CA ALA A 7 6.67 -8.26 -23.33
C ALA A 7 6.45 -8.18 -21.81
N SER A 8 5.26 -8.57 -21.35
CA SER A 8 5.01 -8.73 -19.93
C SER A 8 6.06 -9.69 -19.35
N THR A 9 6.67 -9.29 -18.24
CA THR A 9 7.76 -10.05 -17.62
C THR A 9 7.25 -11.44 -17.22
N ALA A 10 8.13 -12.44 -17.13
CA ALA A 10 7.72 -13.81 -16.77
C ALA A 10 6.95 -13.86 -15.43
N HIS A 11 7.22 -12.91 -14.54
CA HIS A 11 6.51 -12.72 -13.28
C HIS A 11 5.04 -12.30 -13.49
N GLU A 12 4.78 -11.35 -14.38
CA GLU A 12 3.42 -10.89 -14.69
C GLU A 12 2.57 -11.98 -15.35
N LYS A 13 3.16 -12.80 -16.21
CA LYS A 13 2.46 -13.95 -16.81
C LYS A 13 2.15 -15.05 -15.78
N ALA A 14 3.01 -15.23 -14.78
CA ALA A 14 2.78 -16.17 -13.69
C ALA A 14 1.64 -15.69 -12.78
N LEU A 15 1.61 -14.40 -12.45
CA LEU A 15 0.51 -13.78 -11.70
C LEU A 15 -0.83 -13.88 -12.45
N ASP A 16 -0.86 -13.52 -13.73
CA ASP A 16 -2.06 -13.63 -14.56
C ASP A 16 -2.59 -15.09 -14.64
N ALA A 17 -1.69 -16.09 -14.64
CA ALA A 17 -2.06 -17.50 -14.64
C ALA A 17 -2.60 -17.98 -13.28
N ILE A 18 -2.03 -17.50 -12.18
CA ILE A 18 -2.50 -17.79 -10.81
C ILE A 18 -3.89 -17.18 -10.59
N GLU A 19 -4.10 -15.92 -10.99
CA GLU A 19 -5.41 -15.25 -10.94
C GLU A 19 -6.48 -16.03 -11.72
N ALA A 20 -6.15 -16.52 -12.92
CA ALA A 20 -7.08 -17.31 -13.74
C ALA A 20 -7.46 -18.66 -13.10
N MET A 21 -6.52 -19.28 -12.39
CA MET A 21 -6.76 -20.52 -11.66
C MET A 21 -7.65 -20.29 -10.42
N GLU A 22 -7.45 -19.20 -9.69
CA GLU A 22 -8.22 -18.86 -8.48
C GLU A 22 -9.70 -18.57 -8.77
N VAL A 23 -10.00 -17.90 -9.90
CA VAL A 23 -11.38 -17.65 -10.36
C VAL A 23 -12.15 -18.95 -10.65
N SER A 24 -11.45 -20.03 -10.98
CA SER A 24 -12.06 -21.26 -11.51
C SER A 24 -12.50 -22.26 -10.42
N PHE A 25 -12.00 -22.16 -9.18
CA PHE A 25 -12.12 -23.25 -8.19
C PHE A 25 -13.06 -23.01 -7.00
N GLY A 26 -13.80 -21.89 -6.93
CA GLY A 26 -14.95 -21.74 -6.02
C GLY A 26 -14.67 -21.83 -4.51
N GLY A 27 -13.40 -21.84 -4.09
CA GLY A 27 -12.99 -21.74 -2.69
C GLY A 27 -12.86 -20.28 -2.22
N PRO A 28 -12.48 -20.05 -0.94
CA PRO A 28 -12.05 -18.73 -0.50
C PRO A 28 -10.87 -18.30 -1.37
N THR A 29 -11.09 -17.35 -2.27
CA THR A 29 -10.05 -16.89 -3.18
C THR A 29 -9.10 -16.00 -2.40
N LYS A 30 -7.84 -16.42 -2.40
CA LYS A 30 -6.69 -15.60 -2.06
C LYS A 30 -6.21 -15.02 -3.36
N THR A 31 -5.89 -13.73 -3.43
CA THR A 31 -5.26 -13.15 -4.64
C THR A 31 -4.26 -12.08 -4.22
N GLY A 32 -3.18 -11.93 -4.99
CA GLY A 32 -2.18 -10.88 -4.84
C GLY A 32 -2.21 -9.91 -6.01
N VAL A 33 -2.08 -8.60 -5.76
CA VAL A 33 -2.05 -7.56 -6.80
C VAL A 33 -0.88 -6.61 -6.62
N SER A 34 -0.20 -6.30 -7.72
CA SER A 34 0.82 -5.26 -7.75
C SER A 34 0.24 -3.96 -8.31
N ILE A 35 0.39 -2.87 -7.56
CA ILE A 35 -0.02 -1.52 -7.90
C ILE A 35 1.23 -0.69 -8.19
N CYS A 36 1.33 -0.25 -9.44
CA CYS A 36 2.33 0.68 -9.94
C CYS A 36 1.63 1.92 -10.51
N ALA A 37 2.36 2.99 -10.79
CA ALA A 37 1.85 4.16 -11.50
C ALA A 37 1.70 3.92 -13.01
N THR A 38 1.08 2.80 -13.39
CA THR A 38 0.86 2.42 -14.78
C THR A 38 -0.62 2.16 -15.06
N LYS A 39 -1.00 2.27 -16.34
CA LYS A 39 -2.38 1.98 -16.78
C LYS A 39 -2.76 0.52 -16.57
N ASP A 40 -1.80 -0.40 -16.72
CA ASP A 40 -2.02 -1.84 -16.59
C ASP A 40 -2.45 -2.22 -15.15
N SER A 41 -1.90 -1.54 -14.13
CA SER A 41 -2.35 -1.71 -12.75
C SER A 41 -3.82 -1.35 -12.55
N ARG A 42 -4.34 -0.32 -13.23
CA ARG A 42 -5.77 0.06 -13.12
C ARG A 42 -6.71 -1.01 -13.66
N ASP A 43 -6.34 -1.62 -14.79
CA ASP A 43 -7.14 -2.70 -15.38
C ASP A 43 -7.16 -3.94 -14.48
N ARG A 44 -6.04 -4.26 -13.83
CA ARG A 44 -5.95 -5.34 -12.82
C ARG A 44 -6.83 -5.06 -11.60
N ILE A 45 -6.76 -3.86 -11.03
CA ILE A 45 -7.61 -3.43 -9.91
C ILE A 45 -9.09 -3.59 -10.27
N CYS A 46 -9.49 -3.17 -11.48
CA CYS A 46 -10.87 -3.32 -11.93
C CYS A 46 -11.35 -4.78 -12.02
N ARG A 47 -10.46 -5.74 -12.24
CA ARG A 47 -10.79 -7.17 -12.25
C ARG A 47 -10.98 -7.69 -10.83
N ILE A 48 -10.06 -7.36 -9.92
CA ILE A 48 -10.11 -7.77 -8.50
C ILE A 48 -11.40 -7.28 -7.82
N ASN A 49 -11.81 -6.05 -8.10
CA ASN A 49 -13.06 -5.49 -7.57
C ASN A 49 -14.31 -6.28 -7.95
N LYS A 50 -14.25 -7.11 -9.00
CA LYS A 50 -15.37 -7.97 -9.43
C LYS A 50 -15.33 -9.36 -8.78
N MET A 51 -14.25 -9.68 -8.06
CA MET A 51 -14.06 -10.95 -7.37
C MET A 51 -14.57 -10.88 -5.93
N LYS A 52 -15.01 -12.03 -5.41
CA LYS A 52 -15.33 -12.19 -3.99
C LYS A 52 -14.13 -12.78 -3.26
N LEU A 53 -13.24 -11.92 -2.80
CA LEU A 53 -12.02 -12.32 -2.11
C LEU A 53 -12.25 -12.53 -0.61
N SER A 54 -11.48 -13.46 -0.04
CA SER A 54 -11.40 -13.72 1.40
C SER A 54 -10.00 -13.43 1.95
N GLU A 55 -8.98 -13.45 1.10
CA GLU A 55 -7.63 -13.02 1.42
C GLU A 55 -7.11 -12.13 0.28
N LEU A 56 -6.52 -10.98 0.61
CA LEU A 56 -5.96 -10.05 -0.37
C LEU A 56 -4.56 -9.60 0.06
N HIS A 57 -3.61 -9.73 -0.86
CA HIS A 57 -2.27 -9.15 -0.73
C HIS A 57 -2.09 -8.04 -1.76
N ILE A 58 -1.68 -6.85 -1.32
CA ILE A 58 -1.38 -5.72 -2.19
C ILE A 58 0.10 -5.41 -2.10
N THR A 59 0.78 -5.36 -3.24
CA THR A 59 2.16 -4.88 -3.35
C THR A 59 2.15 -3.52 -4.05
N ILE A 60 2.58 -2.46 -3.38
CA ILE A 60 2.78 -1.13 -3.97
C ILE A 60 4.25 -0.98 -4.31
N VAL A 61 4.56 -0.58 -5.55
CA VAL A 61 5.93 -0.45 -6.03
C VAL A 61 6.12 0.94 -6.64
N GLU A 62 7.03 1.72 -6.05
CA GLU A 62 7.60 2.92 -6.66
C GLU A 62 8.65 2.51 -7.70
N THR A 63 8.55 3.06 -8.90
CA THR A 63 9.43 2.78 -10.05
C THR A 63 10.39 3.93 -10.34
N GLY A 64 10.07 5.14 -9.87
CA GLY A 64 10.91 6.32 -9.88
C GLY A 64 11.25 6.77 -8.47
N ASN A 65 12.52 7.13 -8.23
CA ASN A 65 12.96 7.64 -6.94
C ASN A 65 12.30 8.99 -6.65
N ASN A 66 11.50 9.07 -5.58
CA ASN A 66 10.92 10.32 -5.07
C ASN A 66 10.11 11.14 -6.09
N ASP A 67 9.48 10.49 -7.09
CA ASP A 67 8.62 11.18 -8.06
C ASP A 67 7.22 11.43 -7.48
N VAL A 68 6.94 12.70 -7.16
CA VAL A 68 5.63 13.16 -6.65
C VAL A 68 4.49 12.80 -7.61
N HIS A 69 4.73 12.84 -8.93
CA HIS A 69 3.71 12.47 -9.90
C HIS A 69 3.38 10.98 -9.83
N GLU A 70 4.39 10.13 -9.65
CA GLU A 70 4.20 8.70 -9.41
C GLU A 70 3.42 8.45 -8.12
N LEU A 71 3.81 9.10 -7.01
CA LEU A 71 3.14 8.95 -5.72
C LEU A 71 1.66 9.36 -5.80
N ALA A 72 1.36 10.46 -6.49
CA ALA A 72 -0.02 10.88 -6.73
C ALA A 72 -0.81 9.83 -7.54
N GLN A 73 -0.20 9.24 -8.57
CA GLN A 73 -0.84 8.17 -9.34
C GLN A 73 -1.04 6.89 -8.53
N LEU A 74 -0.07 6.50 -7.69
CA LEU A 74 -0.19 5.37 -6.78
C LEU A 74 -1.34 5.59 -5.80
N TYR A 75 -1.43 6.78 -5.21
CA TYR A 75 -2.53 7.17 -4.34
C TYR A 75 -3.88 7.04 -5.05
N GLU A 76 -4.03 7.60 -6.25
CA GLU A 76 -5.26 7.46 -7.04
C GLU A 76 -5.58 6.00 -7.38
N ASN A 77 -4.58 5.18 -7.69
CA ASN A 77 -4.79 3.77 -7.95
C ASN A 77 -5.27 3.02 -6.69
N THR A 78 -4.73 3.32 -5.51
CA THR A 78 -5.19 2.68 -4.26
C THR A 78 -6.63 3.01 -3.88
N LYS A 79 -7.14 4.20 -4.24
CA LYS A 79 -8.56 4.54 -4.08
C LYS A 79 -9.48 3.63 -4.91
N LEU A 80 -8.98 3.07 -6.01
CA LEU A 80 -9.77 2.22 -6.89
C LEU A 80 -9.91 0.78 -6.36
N VAL A 81 -9.11 0.32 -5.40
CA VAL A 81 -9.06 -1.08 -4.95
C VAL A 81 -10.30 -1.51 -4.15
N ARG A 82 -11.07 -0.56 -3.60
CA ARG A 82 -12.34 -0.83 -2.89
C ARG A 82 -12.23 -2.00 -1.89
N VAL A 83 -11.22 -1.99 -1.04
CA VAL A 83 -10.94 -3.09 -0.08
C VAL A 83 -12.17 -3.46 0.74
N GLY A 84 -12.95 -2.46 1.16
CA GLY A 84 -14.17 -2.63 1.95
C GLY A 84 -15.35 -3.29 1.23
N ALA A 85 -15.27 -3.47 -0.10
CA ALA A 85 -16.27 -4.23 -0.86
C ALA A 85 -16.09 -5.76 -0.67
N HIS A 86 -14.98 -6.19 -0.09
CA HIS A 86 -14.65 -7.60 0.11
C HIS A 86 -14.82 -8.02 1.58
N SER A 87 -15.22 -9.27 1.80
CA SER A 87 -15.30 -9.87 3.14
C SER A 87 -13.96 -10.53 3.51
N LEU A 88 -12.92 -9.71 3.65
CA LEU A 88 -11.54 -10.18 3.85
C LEU A 88 -11.34 -10.68 5.29
N LYS A 89 -10.93 -11.95 5.40
CA LYS A 89 -10.40 -12.54 6.64
C LYS A 89 -8.93 -12.23 6.84
N LYS A 90 -8.17 -12.09 5.75
CA LYS A 90 -6.76 -11.70 5.79
C LYS A 90 -6.46 -10.59 4.79
N PHE A 91 -5.73 -9.58 5.24
CA PHE A 91 -5.30 -8.48 4.42
C PHE A 91 -3.81 -8.23 4.64
N SER A 92 -3.07 -7.96 3.57
CA SER A 92 -1.65 -7.60 3.71
C SER A 92 -1.26 -6.58 2.67
N VAL A 93 -0.43 -5.62 3.08
CA VAL A 93 0.13 -4.61 2.20
C VAL A 93 1.65 -4.67 2.30
N THR A 94 2.31 -4.72 1.16
CA THR A 94 3.75 -4.56 1.03
C THR A 94 4.01 -3.29 0.25
N TYR A 95 4.81 -2.37 0.79
CA TYR A 95 5.19 -1.14 0.14
C TYR A 95 6.69 -1.16 -0.18
N GLN A 96 7.06 -0.93 -1.42
CA GLN A 96 8.45 -0.96 -1.90
C GLN A 96 8.85 0.39 -2.50
N ALA A 97 9.86 1.01 -1.91
CA ALA A 97 10.46 2.25 -2.38
C ALA A 97 11.96 2.33 -2.04
N ASP A 98 12.77 2.59 -3.06
CA ASP A 98 14.21 2.85 -2.95
C ASP A 98 14.48 4.36 -2.91
N ASN A 99 13.81 5.08 -2.00
CA ASN A 99 13.90 6.54 -1.90
C ASN A 99 15.24 7.04 -1.36
N GLU A 100 15.60 8.27 -1.72
CA GLU A 100 16.88 8.90 -1.37
C GLU A 100 16.82 9.68 -0.05
N ASP A 101 15.60 10.04 0.39
CA ASP A 101 15.34 10.80 1.61
C ASP A 101 13.92 10.57 2.14
N SER A 102 13.61 11.13 3.31
CA SER A 102 12.31 10.99 4.00
C SER A 102 11.25 12.01 3.59
N SER A 103 11.53 12.87 2.60
CA SER A 103 10.67 14.04 2.28
C SER A 103 9.24 13.64 1.92
N GLU A 104 9.10 12.54 1.18
CA GLU A 104 7.81 12.05 0.68
C GLU A 104 7.16 10.97 1.54
N ASN A 105 7.72 10.64 2.71
CA ASN A 105 7.14 9.63 3.60
C ASN A 105 5.70 9.95 4.00
N SER A 106 5.32 11.23 4.08
CA SER A 106 3.92 11.67 4.29
C SER A 106 2.99 11.03 3.27
N THR A 107 3.36 11.17 2.00
CA THR A 107 2.57 10.73 0.86
C THR A 107 2.53 9.20 0.83
N ARG A 108 3.68 8.54 1.10
CA ARG A 108 3.76 7.08 1.21
C ARG A 108 2.81 6.53 2.28
N PHE A 109 2.80 7.14 3.47
CA PHE A 109 1.89 6.74 4.53
C PHE A 109 0.44 7.05 4.23
N MET A 110 0.13 8.14 3.53
CA MET A 110 -1.25 8.40 3.06
C MET A 110 -1.77 7.29 2.17
N ILE A 111 -0.94 6.75 1.27
CA ILE A 111 -1.31 5.64 0.39
C ILE A 111 -1.67 4.40 1.22
N LEU A 112 -0.87 4.09 2.24
CA LEU A 112 -1.11 2.96 3.14
C LEU A 112 -2.38 3.14 3.98
N VAL A 113 -2.52 4.30 4.62
CA VAL A 113 -3.68 4.63 5.45
C VAL A 113 -4.96 4.60 4.60
N ASN A 114 -4.92 5.05 3.34
CA ASN A 114 -6.06 4.97 2.44
C ASN A 114 -6.55 3.54 2.21
N LEU A 115 -5.65 2.56 2.09
CA LEU A 115 -6.03 1.15 1.96
C LEU A 115 -6.56 0.58 3.27
N LEU A 116 -5.88 0.86 4.38
CA LEU A 116 -6.26 0.37 5.71
C LEU A 116 -7.61 0.93 6.17
N ASN A 117 -7.92 2.19 5.87
CA ASN A 117 -9.21 2.82 6.20
C ASN A 117 -10.40 2.23 5.42
N GLN A 118 -10.15 1.55 4.30
CA GLN A 118 -11.20 0.86 3.56
C GLN A 118 -11.50 -0.52 4.16
N LEU A 119 -10.64 -1.07 5.02
CA LEU A 119 -10.78 -2.41 5.56
C LEU A 119 -11.93 -2.48 6.59
N ASN A 120 -12.74 -3.53 6.49
CA ASN A 120 -13.67 -3.88 7.57
C ASN A 120 -12.93 -4.67 8.66
N TRP A 121 -12.48 -3.95 9.69
CA TRP A 121 -11.71 -4.51 10.81
C TRP A 121 -12.45 -5.59 11.59
N ASP A 122 -13.79 -5.54 11.68
CA ASP A 122 -14.58 -6.53 12.41
C ASP A 122 -14.54 -7.92 11.77
N MET A 123 -14.23 -7.99 10.47
CA MET A 123 -14.14 -9.25 9.72
C MET A 123 -12.70 -9.69 9.46
N CYS A 124 -11.72 -8.80 9.63
CA CYS A 124 -10.33 -9.09 9.32
C CYS A 124 -9.63 -9.73 10.53
N GLU A 125 -9.37 -11.02 10.45
CA GLU A 125 -8.71 -11.79 11.51
C GLU A 125 -7.19 -11.52 11.56
N LYS A 126 -6.60 -11.17 10.42
CA LYS A 126 -5.16 -10.92 10.31
C LYS A 126 -4.86 -9.80 9.31
N THR A 127 -4.10 -8.81 9.77
CA THR A 127 -3.60 -7.72 8.94
C THR A 127 -2.08 -7.56 9.08
N GLU A 128 -1.38 -7.51 7.95
CA GLU A 128 0.08 -7.35 7.90
C GLU A 128 0.47 -6.15 7.04
N LEU A 129 1.45 -5.37 7.51
CA LEU A 129 2.05 -4.26 6.79
C LEU A 129 3.56 -4.48 6.71
N ASN A 130 4.09 -4.62 5.49
CA ASN A 130 5.52 -4.78 5.25
C ASN A 130 6.03 -3.53 4.51
N LEU A 131 6.93 -2.79 5.14
CA LEU A 131 7.53 -1.58 4.58
C LEU A 131 8.97 -1.90 4.15
N HIS A 132 9.22 -1.82 2.86
CA HIS A 132 10.54 -1.82 2.24
C HIS A 132 10.82 -0.41 1.73
N ILE A 133 11.08 0.53 2.65
CA ILE A 133 11.23 1.96 2.35
C ILE A 133 12.53 2.43 2.98
N ASN A 134 13.43 3.02 2.19
CA ASN A 134 14.65 3.63 2.73
C ASN A 134 14.29 4.87 3.56
N HIS A 135 15.10 5.25 4.55
CA HIS A 135 14.88 6.49 5.32
C HIS A 135 13.50 6.60 6.01
N VAL A 136 12.96 5.48 6.52
CA VAL A 136 11.64 5.43 7.18
C VAL A 136 11.70 5.18 8.69
N GLU A 137 12.75 4.53 9.20
CA GLU A 137 12.77 3.95 10.56
C GLU A 137 12.58 4.97 11.70
N ASP A 138 13.02 6.21 11.52
CA ASP A 138 12.90 7.27 12.53
C ASP A 138 11.69 8.20 12.29
N ASP A 139 10.77 7.83 11.39
CA ASP A 139 9.61 8.66 11.07
C ASP A 139 8.54 8.55 12.16
N PRO A 140 8.21 9.63 12.88
CA PRO A 140 7.26 9.58 14.01
C PRO A 140 5.85 9.18 13.58
N ARG A 141 5.53 9.24 12.28
CA ARG A 141 4.23 8.79 11.76
C ARG A 141 4.08 7.27 11.76
N LEU A 142 5.18 6.51 11.89
CA LEU A 142 5.12 5.05 12.04
C LEU A 142 4.40 4.63 13.33
N GLU A 143 4.57 5.39 14.42
CA GLU A 143 3.88 5.12 15.69
C GLU A 143 2.35 5.04 15.50
N LEU A 144 1.80 5.86 14.59
CA LEU A 144 0.37 5.86 14.26
C LEU A 144 -0.10 4.58 13.57
N LEU A 145 0.80 3.92 12.81
CA LEU A 145 0.51 2.63 12.18
C LEU A 145 0.61 1.48 13.18
N GLU A 146 1.51 1.59 14.16
CA GLU A 146 1.67 0.61 15.25
C GLU A 146 0.49 0.62 16.23
N GLU A 147 -0.24 1.73 16.35
CA GLU A 147 -1.49 1.79 17.13
C GLU A 147 -2.63 0.97 16.52
N LEU A 148 -2.55 0.64 15.22
CA LEU A 148 -3.57 -0.18 14.54
C LEU A 148 -3.37 -1.67 14.88
N PRO A 149 -4.43 -2.50 14.82
CA PRO A 149 -4.33 -3.94 15.05
C PRO A 149 -3.69 -4.66 13.83
N ILE A 150 -2.50 -4.22 13.44
CA ILE A 150 -1.72 -4.70 12.30
C ILE A 150 -0.33 -5.13 12.76
N HIS A 151 0.21 -6.16 12.12
CA HIS A 151 1.61 -6.51 12.29
C HIS A 151 2.46 -5.68 11.33
N VAL A 152 3.27 -4.75 11.84
CA VAL A 152 4.18 -3.93 11.05
C VAL A 152 5.58 -4.57 11.01
N ALA A 153 6.13 -4.75 9.82
CA ALA A 153 7.52 -5.14 9.59
C ALA A 153 8.19 -4.09 8.70
N ILE A 154 9.32 -3.54 9.16
CA ILE A 154 10.05 -2.49 8.46
C ILE A 154 11.41 -3.03 8.05
N SER A 155 11.84 -2.69 6.84
CA SER A 155 13.17 -2.95 6.32
C SER A 155 13.56 -1.81 5.38
N GLY A 156 14.74 -1.25 5.59
CA GLY A 156 15.26 -0.16 4.77
C GLY A 156 16.59 0.33 5.33
N THR A 157 17.31 1.17 4.58
CA THR A 157 18.51 1.80 5.12
C THR A 157 18.13 3.01 5.98
N THR A 158 18.60 3.07 7.22
CA THR A 158 18.58 4.28 8.06
C THR A 158 19.36 5.40 7.38
N GLY A 159 18.72 6.54 7.14
CA GLY A 159 19.43 7.76 6.80
C GLY A 159 20.18 8.27 8.00
N HIS A 160 21.51 8.12 8.05
CA HIS A 160 22.29 8.80 9.06
C HIS A 160 22.19 10.33 8.91
N ALA A 161 21.59 10.99 9.90
CA ALA A 161 21.91 12.36 10.30
C ALA A 161 21.53 12.58 11.78
N ASP A 162 22.36 13.36 12.48
CA ASP A 162 22.50 13.48 13.92
C ASP A 162 21.25 13.87 14.75
N PHE A 163 21.28 13.41 16.01
CA PHE A 163 20.44 13.70 17.19
C PHE A 163 19.83 15.12 17.30
N ALA A 164 18.61 15.20 17.85
CA ALA A 164 18.34 15.99 19.07
C ALA A 164 17.02 15.55 19.76
N ALA A 165 17.09 15.40 21.09
CA ALA A 165 16.05 14.92 21.99
C ALA A 165 15.02 15.99 22.40
N GLY A 166 13.85 15.53 22.88
CA GLY A 166 12.77 16.31 23.50
C GLY A 166 11.54 16.34 22.58
N GLU A 167 10.30 16.09 23.00
CA GLU A 167 9.65 16.24 24.30
C GLU A 167 8.33 15.43 24.33
N ASP A 168 8.03 14.96 25.54
CA ASP A 168 6.73 14.90 26.20
C ASP A 168 5.53 14.12 25.60
N VAL A 169 5.22 13.07 26.37
CA VAL A 169 4.05 12.20 26.28
C VAL A 169 2.83 12.97 26.78
N SER A 170 2.07 13.60 25.89
CA SER A 170 0.69 13.95 26.23
C SER A 170 -0.28 14.01 25.05
N LYS A 171 -1.19 13.02 25.08
CA LYS A 171 -2.58 13.04 24.60
C LYS A 171 -2.82 12.72 23.12
N LEU A 172 -3.34 11.51 22.91
CA LEU A 172 -4.28 11.09 21.87
C LEU A 172 -5.44 12.09 21.71
N PRO A 173 -5.48 12.84 20.58
CA PRO A 173 -6.66 12.83 19.70
C PRO A 173 -6.32 12.92 18.20
N MET A 174 -5.14 12.47 17.76
CA MET A 174 -4.60 12.85 16.43
C MET A 174 -5.15 12.09 15.21
N LEU A 175 -5.82 10.95 15.38
CA LEU A 175 -6.39 10.22 14.24
C LEU A 175 -7.58 10.96 13.57
N ALA A 176 -8.24 11.86 14.29
CA ALA A 176 -9.22 12.80 13.71
C ALA A 176 -8.56 14.06 13.11
N LYS A 177 -7.31 14.37 13.48
CA LYS A 177 -6.53 15.49 12.95
C LYS A 177 -5.72 15.15 11.70
N SER A 178 -5.42 13.86 11.45
CA SER A 178 -4.77 13.44 10.22
C SER A 178 -5.63 13.81 9.00
N TYR A 179 -6.95 13.67 9.07
CA TYR A 179 -7.85 14.12 7.99
C TYR A 179 -7.72 15.61 7.65
N SER A 180 -7.51 16.50 8.63
CA SER A 180 -7.38 17.94 8.38
C SER A 180 -6.03 18.34 7.80
N TYR A 181 -4.97 17.57 8.04
CA TYR A 181 -3.67 17.75 7.39
C TYR A 181 -3.67 17.25 5.94
N LEU A 182 -4.58 16.35 5.57
CA LEU A 182 -4.69 15.77 4.23
C LEU A 182 -5.65 16.51 3.29
N ASP A 183 -6.57 17.31 3.83
CA ASP A 183 -7.46 18.21 3.07
C ASP A 183 -6.84 19.58 2.75
N GLY A 184 -5.55 19.77 3.11
CA GLY A 184 -4.93 21.08 3.26
C GLY A 184 -3.95 21.52 2.19
N TYR A 185 -3.81 20.85 1.04
CA TYR A 185 -3.05 21.40 -0.10
C TYR A 185 -3.69 20.97 -1.43
N LEU A 186 -4.46 21.91 -1.99
CA LEU A 186 -4.77 22.03 -3.42
C LEU A 186 -3.50 22.34 -4.21
#